data_AF-A4HRU8-F1
#
_entry.id   AF-A4HRU8-F1
#
_cell.length_a   1.000
_cell.length_b   1.000
_cell.length_c   1.000
_cell.angle_alpha   90.00
_cell.angle_beta   90.00
_cell.angle_gamma   90.00
#
_symmetry.space_group_name_H-M   'P 1'
#
loop_
_entity.id
_entity.type
_entity.pdbx_description
1 polymer ?
#
loop_
_entity_poly.entity_id
_entity_poly.type
_entity_poly.pdbx_seq_one_letter_code
_entity_poly.pdbx_strand_id
1 'polypeptide(L)'
;MSTGHIEGPENSLQPLMKGPRAPSDDERPHRVFKSTDGIAANMNEDLRARRSRASYDYLVGASDGRSPGNACNNFVYHSNRKPTGGRSLEYLDGDQNRTSNVTHNLGDHHDDPHCFDSDSDSGDCLLDHQIRMLEAKKAAASSRKCANPGPVGLLGFGLSTILLNLHNTGSFPLSTVIVAMGICLGGGAQFIAGLLEWVRGNTFAYVAFTSYGAFWLSLVCVWMLPNTAAGTSKLVDPASEYFVGVYLFLWGIFSFVMLLCTIRMNLAIFLVFLTVTLLFLMLGCSSMASSAVGLRAAGYEGIICGSLALYLAFAEILNEMWDRTILPVIPMTQVLGWIGALKGYKATQLDKRNRSTRNVSQQSGRGVRR
;
A
#
# COMPACT_ATOMS: atom_id res chain seq x y z
N MET A 1 -77.24 4.66 12.45
CA MET A 1 -77.50 3.47 13.30
C MET A 1 -76.14 2.97 13.79
N SER A 2 -75.65 3.12 15.02
CA SER A 2 -76.02 3.77 16.28
C SER A 2 -74.67 3.86 17.07
N THR A 3 -74.09 5.03 17.38
CA THR A 3 -74.18 5.83 18.64
C THR A 3 -73.78 5.06 19.92
N GLY A 4 -72.95 5.52 20.88
CA GLY A 4 -72.35 6.82 21.24
C GLY A 4 -71.23 6.60 22.29
N HIS A 5 -70.23 7.48 22.51
CA HIS A 5 -70.24 8.77 23.27
C HIS A 5 -70.74 8.59 24.72
N ILE A 6 -70.08 9.03 25.81
CA ILE A 6 -69.84 10.41 26.34
C ILE A 6 -68.94 10.27 27.61
N GLU A 7 -67.76 10.92 27.71
CA GLU A 7 -67.33 12.08 28.57
C GLU A 7 -67.23 11.91 30.12
N GLY A 8 -66.20 12.54 30.72
CA GLY A 8 -65.82 12.56 32.16
C GLY A 8 -66.70 13.48 33.04
N PRO A 9 -66.22 14.17 34.12
CA PRO A 9 -64.85 14.45 34.61
C PRO A 9 -64.66 14.37 36.17
N GLU A 10 -63.59 15.00 36.68
CA GLU A 10 -63.34 15.54 38.05
C GLU A 10 -62.62 14.73 39.17
N ASN A 11 -61.37 15.19 39.42
CA ASN A 11 -60.77 15.60 40.71
C ASN A 11 -61.22 14.92 42.02
N SER A 12 -60.26 14.32 42.74
CA SER A 12 -59.74 14.84 44.02
C SER A 12 -58.82 13.84 44.77
N LEU A 13 -57.76 14.40 45.38
CA LEU A 13 -57.08 13.96 46.62
C LEU A 13 -56.05 12.80 46.59
N GLN A 14 -54.78 13.25 46.57
CA GLN A 14 -53.50 12.66 47.07
C GLN A 14 -53.59 11.87 48.40
N PRO A 15 -52.63 10.97 48.79
CA PRO A 15 -51.24 11.39 49.09
C PRO A 15 -50.07 10.39 48.95
N LEU A 16 -48.87 11.00 48.94
CA LEU A 16 -47.58 10.49 49.46
C LEU A 16 -46.96 9.20 48.87
N MET A 17 -45.87 9.35 48.11
CA MET A 17 -44.65 8.56 48.36
C MET A 17 -43.36 9.26 47.84
N LYS A 18 -42.65 9.82 48.84
CA LYS A 18 -41.23 10.21 48.95
C LYS A 18 -40.30 10.00 47.76
N GLY A 19 -39.72 11.10 47.26
CA GLY A 19 -38.44 11.10 46.52
C GLY A 19 -37.23 11.10 47.48
N PRO A 20 -35.99 10.92 46.99
CA PRO A 20 -34.80 11.05 47.81
C PRO A 20 -34.31 12.51 47.84
N ARG A 21 -34.30 13.11 49.03
CA ARG A 21 -33.55 14.31 49.39
C ARG A 21 -32.06 14.00 49.50
N ALA A 22 -31.24 14.97 49.12
CA ALA A 22 -29.81 15.02 49.34
C ALA A 22 -29.45 14.94 50.84
N PRO A 23 -28.35 14.26 51.22
CA PRO A 23 -27.68 14.45 52.50
C PRO A 23 -26.41 15.31 52.35
N SER A 24 -26.34 16.29 53.23
CA SER A 24 -25.22 17.15 53.59
C SER A 24 -24.08 16.38 54.28
N ASP A 25 -22.85 16.87 54.05
CA ASP A 25 -21.64 16.86 54.88
C ASP A 25 -21.61 15.89 56.08
N ASP A 26 -20.78 14.84 56.04
CA ASP A 26 -19.41 14.81 56.60
C ASP A 26 -18.84 13.37 56.51
N GLU A 27 -17.51 13.21 56.62
CA GLU A 27 -16.73 11.96 56.73
C GLU A 27 -16.29 11.17 55.45
N ARG A 28 -15.14 11.62 54.90
CA ARG A 28 -13.91 10.92 54.38
C ARG A 28 -13.89 9.37 54.21
N PRO A 29 -13.00 8.75 53.36
CA PRO A 29 -11.72 9.30 52.84
C PRO A 29 -11.33 9.00 51.36
N HIS A 30 -10.53 9.91 50.80
CA HIS A 30 -9.39 9.68 49.88
C HIS A 30 -9.55 8.70 48.68
N ARG A 31 -9.88 9.22 47.49
CA ARG A 31 -9.24 8.75 46.23
C ARG A 31 -9.20 9.86 45.18
N VAL A 32 -7.97 10.24 44.88
CA VAL A 32 -7.55 11.33 44.00
C VAL A 32 -7.98 11.05 42.55
N PHE A 33 -8.80 11.93 41.98
CA PHE A 33 -8.98 12.10 40.54
C PHE A 33 -7.66 12.63 39.96
N LYS A 34 -6.80 11.75 39.44
CA LYS A 34 -5.61 12.12 38.68
C LYS A 34 -6.00 12.17 37.20
N SER A 35 -5.97 13.37 36.64
CA SER A 35 -6.03 13.78 35.23
C SER A 35 -5.99 12.64 34.19
N THR A 36 -7.07 12.49 33.43
CA THR A 36 -7.17 11.64 32.24
C THR A 36 -6.18 12.03 31.13
N ASP A 37 -5.63 13.24 31.16
CA ASP A 37 -4.61 13.70 30.21
C ASP A 37 -3.23 13.12 30.53
N GLY A 38 -2.95 12.84 31.81
CA GLY A 38 -1.73 12.16 32.25
C GLY A 38 -1.73 10.66 31.91
N ILE A 39 -2.89 10.01 31.88
CA ILE A 39 -3.01 8.57 31.55
C ILE A 39 -2.84 8.36 30.05
N ALA A 40 -3.43 9.22 29.21
CA ALA A 40 -3.24 9.17 27.77
C ALA A 40 -1.79 9.50 27.35
N ALA A 41 -1.15 10.47 28.01
CA ALA A 41 0.25 10.81 27.77
C ALA A 41 1.20 9.68 28.19
N ASN A 42 1.00 9.09 29.39
CA ASN A 42 1.79 7.96 29.86
C ASN A 42 1.61 6.70 29.00
N MET A 43 0.40 6.46 28.47
CA MET A 43 0.15 5.32 27.59
C MET A 43 0.79 5.52 26.21
N ASN A 44 0.88 6.77 25.72
CA ASN A 44 1.56 7.09 24.48
C ASN A 44 3.09 7.03 24.62
N GLU A 45 3.63 7.41 25.78
CA GLU A 45 5.05 7.20 26.10
C GLU A 45 5.39 5.72 26.27
N ASP A 46 4.54 4.92 26.95
CA ASP A 46 4.76 3.47 27.08
C ASP A 46 4.68 2.76 25.72
N LEU A 47 3.77 3.16 24.83
CA LEU A 47 3.69 2.62 23.46
C LEU A 47 4.89 3.06 22.60
N ARG A 48 5.38 4.29 22.76
CA ARG A 48 6.63 4.74 22.11
C ARG A 48 7.84 3.99 22.64
N ALA A 49 7.94 3.79 23.96
CA ALA A 49 9.01 3.04 24.61
C ALA A 49 8.97 1.56 24.22
N ARG A 50 7.78 0.97 24.06
CA ARG A 50 7.61 -0.40 23.54
C ARG A 50 7.96 -0.51 22.05
N ARG A 51 7.60 0.46 21.21
CA ARG A 51 8.03 0.49 19.79
C ARG A 51 9.54 0.70 19.65
N SER A 52 10.14 1.56 20.47
CA SER A 52 11.58 1.78 20.46
C SER A 52 12.32 0.57 21.01
N ARG A 53 11.83 -0.06 22.08
CA ARG A 53 12.40 -1.29 22.64
C ARG A 53 12.23 -2.48 21.71
N ALA A 54 11.08 -2.65 21.04
CA ALA A 54 10.91 -3.68 20.00
C ALA A 54 11.82 -3.43 18.78
N SER A 55 12.06 -2.17 18.42
CA SER A 55 13.02 -1.81 17.38
C SER A 55 14.47 -2.03 17.84
N TYR A 56 14.76 -1.86 19.13
CA TYR A 56 16.09 -2.07 19.73
C TYR A 56 16.40 -3.55 19.93
N ASP A 57 15.45 -4.35 20.42
CA ASP A 57 15.58 -5.81 20.60
C ASP A 57 15.67 -6.55 19.26
N TYR A 58 15.09 -5.98 18.19
CA TYR A 58 15.28 -6.46 16.82
C TYR A 58 16.69 -6.15 16.27
N LEU A 59 17.29 -5.04 16.68
CA LEU A 59 18.64 -4.62 16.28
C LEU A 59 19.75 -5.21 17.16
N VAL A 60 19.44 -5.48 18.42
CA VAL A 60 20.34 -6.01 19.44
C VAL A 60 19.72 -7.33 19.88
N GLY A 61 19.97 -8.40 19.13
CA GLY A 61 19.32 -9.69 19.33
C GLY A 61 19.68 -10.36 20.66
N ALA A 62 19.17 -9.82 21.77
CA ALA A 62 19.26 -10.34 23.12
C ALA A 62 18.34 -11.56 23.23
N SER A 63 18.90 -12.76 23.04
CA SER A 63 18.30 -13.97 23.57
C SER A 63 18.99 -14.29 24.90
N ASP A 64 18.23 -14.23 25.98
CA ASP A 64 18.61 -14.75 27.28
C ASP A 64 19.09 -16.21 27.17
N GLY A 65 20.23 -16.48 27.81
CA GLY A 65 20.94 -17.74 27.72
C GLY A 65 20.28 -18.89 28.49
N ARG A 66 20.18 -20.05 27.83
CA ARG A 66 20.38 -21.41 28.37
C ARG A 66 20.39 -22.46 27.24
N SER A 67 21.61 -22.73 26.72
CA SER A 67 22.31 -24.01 26.46
C SER A 67 21.55 -25.30 25.99
N PRO A 68 22.23 -26.34 25.46
CA PRO A 68 22.97 -26.43 24.18
C PRO A 68 22.58 -27.72 23.39
N GLY A 69 22.97 -27.86 22.11
CA GLY A 69 22.94 -29.20 21.49
C GLY A 69 22.93 -29.27 19.96
N ASN A 70 24.08 -29.66 19.42
CA ASN A 70 24.27 -30.46 18.19
C ASN A 70 23.88 -29.91 16.80
N ALA A 71 24.97 -29.69 16.05
CA ALA A 71 25.26 -30.31 14.75
C ALA A 71 24.37 -29.95 13.54
N CYS A 72 24.91 -29.13 12.63
CA CYS A 72 25.19 -29.57 11.25
C CYS A 72 25.98 -28.50 10.45
N ASN A 73 27.21 -28.86 10.09
CA ASN A 73 27.88 -28.68 8.78
C ASN A 73 27.90 -27.32 8.06
N ASN A 74 29.14 -26.79 7.98
CA ASN A 74 29.85 -26.29 6.79
C ASN A 74 29.06 -25.42 5.79
N PHE A 75 29.27 -24.10 5.83
CA PHE A 75 29.41 -23.29 4.61
C PHE A 75 30.27 -22.05 4.88
N VAL A 76 31.40 -21.96 4.19
CA VAL A 76 32.36 -20.84 4.20
C VAL A 76 32.00 -19.89 3.07
N TYR A 77 31.84 -18.58 3.35
CA TYR A 77 31.84 -17.53 2.33
C TYR A 77 32.91 -16.49 2.63
N HIS A 78 33.78 -16.25 1.63
CA HIS A 78 34.83 -15.24 1.63
C HIS A 78 34.24 -13.84 1.41
N SER A 79 34.65 -12.89 2.26
CA SER A 79 34.39 -11.45 2.11
C SER A 79 35.55 -10.77 1.39
N ASN A 80 35.29 -9.92 0.39
CA ASN A 80 36.24 -8.88 -0.01
C ASN A 80 35.57 -7.74 -0.79
N ARG A 81 35.22 -6.64 -0.08
CA ARG A 81 35.45 -5.23 -0.44
C ARG A 81 34.57 -4.28 0.39
N LYS A 82 35.20 -3.41 1.19
CA LYS A 82 34.59 -2.18 1.73
C LYS A 82 34.30 -1.19 0.58
N PRO A 83 33.10 -0.62 0.45
CA PRO A 83 32.89 0.58 -0.36
C PRO A 83 32.92 1.83 0.53
N THR A 84 33.92 2.65 0.28
CA THR A 84 34.07 4.02 0.76
C THR A 84 32.96 4.92 0.22
N GLY A 85 32.34 5.71 1.10
CA GLY A 85 31.91 7.09 0.82
C GLY A 85 30.71 7.31 -0.10
N GLY A 86 29.56 7.66 0.51
CA GLY A 86 28.69 8.71 -0.01
C GLY A 86 27.59 8.30 -0.99
N ARG A 87 26.43 7.90 -0.45
CA ARG A 87 25.09 8.49 -0.72
C ARG A 87 24.00 7.56 -0.17
N SER A 88 23.36 8.02 0.90
CA SER A 88 22.20 7.42 1.54
C SER A 88 20.92 7.70 0.73
N LEU A 89 20.55 6.83 -0.22
CA LEU A 89 19.17 6.75 -0.74
C LEU A 89 18.91 5.52 -1.64
N GLU A 90 19.40 4.34 -1.27
CA GLU A 90 19.35 3.13 -2.12
C GLU A 90 18.55 1.97 -1.50
N TYR A 91 17.61 2.27 -0.61
CA TYR A 91 16.85 1.28 0.17
C TYR A 91 15.52 0.82 -0.47
N LEU A 92 15.25 1.12 -1.75
CA LEU A 92 13.96 0.81 -2.39
C LEU A 92 14.03 0.14 -3.78
N ASP A 93 15.20 -0.32 -4.23
CA ASP A 93 15.36 -0.87 -5.61
C ASP A 93 16.17 -2.21 -5.66
N GLY A 94 16.29 -2.91 -4.53
CA GLY A 94 17.34 -3.93 -4.35
C GLY A 94 17.03 -5.40 -4.65
N ASP A 95 15.76 -5.82 -4.81
CA ASP A 95 15.40 -7.23 -4.52
C ASP A 95 14.89 -8.10 -5.69
N GLN A 96 15.09 -7.72 -6.96
CA GLN A 96 14.53 -8.51 -8.08
C GLN A 96 15.41 -8.82 -9.30
N ASN A 97 16.74 -8.63 -9.28
CA ASN A 97 17.60 -9.11 -10.39
C ASN A 97 19.09 -9.07 -10.02
N ARG A 98 19.68 -10.19 -9.57
CA ARG A 98 21.14 -10.38 -9.75
C ARG A 98 21.57 -11.85 -9.71
N THR A 99 21.65 -12.40 -10.92
CA THR A 99 22.36 -13.63 -11.26
C THR A 99 23.87 -13.48 -11.09
N SER A 100 24.49 -14.54 -10.59
CA SER A 100 25.91 -14.81 -10.40
C SER A 100 26.74 -14.72 -11.69
N ASN A 101 27.96 -14.20 -11.59
CA ASN A 101 29.13 -14.55 -12.41
C ASN A 101 30.35 -13.70 -12.02
N VAL A 102 31.29 -14.22 -11.22
CA VAL A 102 32.70 -13.79 -11.27
C VAL A 102 33.63 -14.99 -11.01
N THR A 103 34.50 -15.19 -11.99
CA THR A 103 35.56 -16.18 -12.16
C THR A 103 36.72 -15.98 -11.16
N HIS A 104 37.21 -17.06 -10.56
CA HIS A 104 38.43 -17.11 -9.75
C HIS A 104 39.68 -17.01 -10.65
N ASN A 105 40.55 -16.02 -10.41
CA ASN A 105 41.95 -16.07 -10.84
C ASN A 105 42.82 -16.13 -9.57
N LEU A 106 43.47 -17.28 -9.36
CA LEU A 106 44.57 -17.43 -8.40
C LEU A 106 45.81 -16.74 -8.99
N GLY A 107 46.42 -15.84 -8.21
CA GLY A 107 47.69 -15.20 -8.49
C GLY A 107 48.54 -15.18 -7.24
N ASP A 108 49.53 -16.07 -7.24
CA ASP A 108 50.76 -16.13 -6.46
C ASP A 108 51.25 -14.78 -5.89
N HIS A 109 51.68 -14.76 -4.62
CA HIS A 109 52.83 -13.95 -4.19
C HIS A 109 53.34 -14.34 -2.78
N HIS A 110 54.48 -15.01 -2.81
CA HIS A 110 55.73 -14.78 -2.06
C HIS A 110 55.73 -14.52 -0.55
N ASP A 111 56.53 -15.37 0.09
CA ASP A 111 57.02 -15.37 1.46
C ASP A 111 57.63 -14.04 1.94
N ASP A 112 57.30 -13.63 3.17
CA ASP A 112 58.18 -12.81 4.01
C ASP A 112 57.98 -13.20 5.50
N PRO A 113 59.06 -13.58 6.23
CA PRO A 113 58.98 -13.96 7.63
C PRO A 113 59.35 -12.78 8.55
N HIS A 114 58.34 -12.09 9.08
CA HIS A 114 58.53 -11.20 10.23
C HIS A 114 57.47 -11.46 11.30
N CYS A 115 57.83 -12.32 12.25
CA CYS A 115 57.18 -12.47 13.55
C CYS A 115 57.39 -11.20 14.38
N PHE A 116 56.36 -10.40 14.61
CA PHE A 116 56.15 -9.56 15.81
C PHE A 116 54.81 -8.79 15.65
N ASP A 117 53.67 -9.42 15.94
CA ASP A 117 52.40 -8.72 16.24
C ASP A 117 51.38 -9.75 16.76
N SER A 118 51.37 -10.01 18.07
CA SER A 118 50.68 -11.19 18.63
C SER A 118 49.44 -10.92 19.49
N ASP A 119 48.98 -9.67 19.64
CA ASP A 119 47.78 -9.36 20.44
C ASP A 119 46.73 -8.45 19.74
N SER A 120 47.11 -7.69 18.72
CA SER A 120 46.17 -6.82 17.96
C SER A 120 45.27 -7.62 17.02
N ASP A 121 45.82 -8.67 16.37
CA ASP A 121 45.10 -9.53 15.41
C ASP A 121 43.92 -10.29 16.05
N SER A 122 44.00 -10.57 17.35
CA SER A 122 42.96 -11.29 18.08
C SER A 122 41.69 -10.46 18.28
N GLY A 123 41.83 -9.14 18.46
CA GLY A 123 40.71 -8.21 18.66
C GLY A 123 39.94 -7.93 17.37
N ASP A 124 40.66 -7.69 16.28
CA ASP A 124 40.07 -7.45 14.95
C ASP A 124 39.39 -8.71 14.40
N CYS A 125 39.97 -9.89 14.63
CA CYS A 125 39.35 -11.18 14.29
C CYS A 125 38.02 -11.43 15.05
N LEU A 126 37.96 -11.07 16.34
CA LEU A 126 36.73 -11.18 17.14
C LEU A 126 35.64 -10.20 16.66
N LEU A 127 36.02 -8.97 16.32
CA LEU A 127 35.09 -7.96 15.80
C LEU A 127 34.53 -8.38 14.43
N ASP A 128 35.39 -8.86 13.53
CA ASP A 128 34.98 -9.40 12.22
C ASP A 128 34.09 -10.64 12.38
N HIS A 129 34.38 -11.52 13.33
CA HIS A 129 33.52 -12.67 13.65
C HIS A 129 32.14 -12.22 14.16
N GLN A 130 32.09 -11.22 15.04
CA GLN A 130 30.81 -10.65 15.53
C GLN A 130 30.01 -9.99 14.41
N ILE A 131 30.66 -9.21 13.53
CA ILE A 131 30.01 -8.60 12.36
C ILE A 131 29.44 -9.68 11.45
N ARG A 132 30.22 -10.73 11.13
CA ARG A 132 29.75 -11.87 10.32
C ARG A 132 28.60 -12.62 10.97
N MET A 133 28.63 -12.82 12.30
CA MET A 133 27.52 -13.43 13.03
C MET A 133 26.26 -12.55 13.01
N LEU A 134 26.40 -11.22 13.14
CA LEU A 134 25.28 -10.28 13.03
C LEU A 134 24.72 -10.24 11.61
N GLU A 135 25.58 -10.23 10.59
CA GLU A 135 25.19 -10.32 9.18
C GLU A 135 24.51 -11.66 8.87
N ALA A 136 25.04 -12.77 9.36
CA ALA A 136 24.44 -14.10 9.22
C ALA A 136 23.09 -14.19 9.96
N LYS A 137 22.97 -13.61 11.16
CA LYS A 137 21.70 -13.52 11.90
C LYS A 137 20.69 -12.64 11.18
N LYS A 138 21.13 -11.52 10.58
CA LYS A 138 20.30 -10.65 9.74
C LYS A 138 19.85 -11.35 8.46
N ALA A 139 20.74 -12.10 7.81
CA ALA A 139 20.44 -12.92 6.63
C ALA A 139 19.52 -14.10 6.95
N ALA A 140 19.69 -14.74 8.11
CA ALA A 140 18.82 -15.81 8.59
C ALA A 140 17.44 -15.27 9.00
N ALA A 141 17.37 -14.06 9.55
CA ALA A 141 16.10 -13.38 9.82
C ALA A 141 15.37 -12.98 8.53
N SER A 142 16.10 -12.67 7.45
CA SER A 142 15.51 -12.36 6.14
C SER A 142 15.19 -13.58 5.27
N SER A 143 15.64 -14.79 5.63
CA SER A 143 15.55 -15.98 4.76
C SER A 143 14.20 -16.71 4.76
N ARG A 144 13.21 -16.27 5.56
CA ARG A 144 11.83 -16.72 5.33
C ARG A 144 11.30 -16.03 4.08
N LYS A 145 11.57 -16.63 2.91
CA LYS A 145 10.97 -16.25 1.62
C LYS A 145 9.46 -16.51 1.69
N CYS A 146 8.71 -15.53 2.20
CA CYS A 146 7.26 -15.54 2.16
C CYS A 146 6.81 -15.39 0.70
N ALA A 147 5.76 -16.12 0.32
CA ALA A 147 5.10 -15.92 -0.98
C ALA A 147 4.66 -14.46 -1.15
N ASN A 148 4.67 -13.96 -2.38
CA ASN A 148 4.12 -12.63 -2.71
C ASN A 148 2.58 -12.71 -2.79
N PRO A 149 1.82 -12.09 -1.86
CA PRO A 149 0.37 -12.07 -1.92
C PRO A 149 -0.16 -11.04 -2.93
N GLY A 150 0.68 -10.11 -3.39
CA GLY A 150 0.32 -9.03 -4.31
C GLY A 150 -0.45 -9.48 -5.55
N PRO A 151 -0.01 -10.53 -6.27
CA PRO A 151 -0.73 -11.04 -7.42
C PRO A 151 -2.16 -11.50 -7.13
N VAL A 152 -2.41 -12.10 -5.95
CA VAL A 152 -3.78 -12.51 -5.56
C VAL A 152 -4.66 -11.27 -5.36
N GLY A 153 -4.11 -10.24 -4.71
CA GLY A 153 -4.81 -8.97 -4.54
C GLY A 153 -5.16 -8.29 -5.87
N LEU A 154 -4.20 -8.27 -6.80
CA LEU A 154 -4.39 -7.68 -8.13
C LEU A 154 -5.31 -8.50 -9.04
N LEU A 155 -5.26 -9.83 -8.99
CA LEU A 155 -6.19 -10.71 -9.71
C LEU A 155 -7.62 -10.51 -9.22
N GLY A 156 -7.82 -10.43 -7.90
CA GLY A 156 -9.14 -10.20 -7.32
C GLY A 156 -9.72 -8.85 -7.69
N PHE A 157 -8.91 -7.80 -7.63
CA PHE A 157 -9.28 -6.47 -8.11
C PHE A 157 -9.59 -6.47 -9.61
N GLY A 158 -8.67 -6.97 -10.43
CA GLY A 158 -8.75 -6.88 -11.90
C GLY A 158 -9.95 -7.64 -12.48
N LEU A 159 -10.14 -8.90 -12.10
CA LEU A 159 -11.25 -9.72 -12.59
C LEU A 159 -12.62 -9.16 -12.17
N SER A 160 -12.75 -8.75 -10.91
CA SER A 160 -14.02 -8.19 -10.39
C SER A 160 -14.32 -6.84 -11.05
N THR A 161 -13.30 -6.00 -11.25
CA THR A 161 -13.44 -4.69 -11.90
C THR A 161 -13.89 -4.83 -13.35
N ILE A 162 -13.34 -5.79 -14.12
CA ILE A 162 -13.78 -6.02 -15.50
C ILE A 162 -15.25 -6.44 -15.52
N LEU A 163 -15.65 -7.41 -14.69
CA LEU A 163 -17.03 -7.90 -14.68
C LEU A 163 -18.05 -6.83 -14.29
N LEU A 164 -17.75 -6.03 -13.26
CA LEU A 164 -18.59 -4.88 -12.89
C LEU A 164 -18.69 -3.87 -14.04
N ASN A 165 -17.58 -3.61 -14.72
CA ASN A 165 -17.57 -2.58 -15.75
C ASN A 165 -18.17 -3.03 -17.09
N LEU A 166 -18.20 -4.33 -17.37
CA LEU A 166 -19.03 -4.92 -18.42
C LEU A 166 -20.54 -4.73 -18.17
N HIS A 167 -20.95 -4.63 -16.91
CA HIS A 167 -22.30 -4.18 -16.57
C HIS A 167 -22.46 -2.67 -16.82
N ASN A 168 -21.50 -1.85 -16.39
CA ASN A 168 -21.55 -0.39 -16.58
C ASN A 168 -21.54 0.06 -18.05
N THR A 169 -20.95 -0.71 -18.97
CA THR A 169 -21.09 -0.45 -20.43
C THR A 169 -22.52 -0.64 -20.95
N GLY A 170 -23.39 -1.28 -20.16
CA GLY A 170 -24.75 -1.68 -20.55
C GLY A 170 -24.80 -2.99 -21.34
N SER A 171 -23.68 -3.72 -21.44
CA SER A 171 -23.60 -4.97 -22.20
C SER A 171 -24.20 -6.17 -21.45
N PHE A 172 -24.18 -6.14 -20.11
CA PHE A 172 -24.70 -7.21 -19.26
C PHE A 172 -25.50 -6.64 -18.08
N PRO A 173 -26.53 -7.36 -17.57
CA PRO A 173 -27.21 -6.97 -16.34
C PRO A 173 -26.33 -7.20 -15.11
N LEU A 174 -26.58 -6.47 -14.02
CA LEU A 174 -25.99 -6.75 -12.72
C LEU A 174 -26.55 -8.09 -12.24
N SER A 175 -25.68 -9.10 -12.16
CA SER A 175 -26.08 -10.47 -11.83
C SER A 175 -25.31 -11.00 -10.62
N THR A 176 -25.73 -12.16 -10.12
CA THR A 176 -25.06 -12.87 -9.03
C THR A 176 -23.59 -13.17 -9.31
N VAL A 177 -23.16 -13.20 -10.58
CA VAL A 177 -21.74 -13.34 -10.95
C VAL A 177 -20.90 -12.20 -10.40
N ILE A 178 -21.36 -10.94 -10.57
CA ILE A 178 -20.65 -9.76 -10.07
C ILE A 178 -20.66 -9.72 -8.55
N VAL A 179 -21.81 -10.05 -7.94
CA VAL A 179 -21.96 -10.12 -6.48
C VAL A 179 -21.03 -11.19 -5.88
N ALA A 180 -21.00 -12.40 -6.45
CA ALA A 180 -20.16 -13.49 -5.98
C ALA A 180 -18.67 -13.18 -6.13
N MET A 181 -18.26 -12.58 -7.25
CA MET A 181 -16.87 -12.14 -7.45
C MET A 181 -16.48 -11.02 -6.49
N GLY A 182 -17.38 -10.06 -6.24
CA GLY A 182 -17.21 -9.02 -5.25
C GLY A 182 -17.07 -9.56 -3.82
N ILE A 183 -17.78 -10.62 -3.45
CA ILE A 183 -17.61 -11.25 -2.13
C ILE A 183 -16.32 -12.07 -2.06
N CYS A 184 -16.12 -13.00 -2.99
CA CYS A 184 -15.10 -14.04 -2.84
C CYS A 184 -13.71 -13.57 -3.27
N LEU A 185 -13.61 -12.90 -4.42
CA LEU A 185 -12.32 -12.60 -5.04
C LEU A 185 -11.92 -11.14 -4.87
N GLY A 186 -12.74 -10.21 -5.38
CA GLY A 186 -12.52 -8.77 -5.20
C GLY A 186 -12.58 -8.35 -3.74
N GLY A 187 -13.43 -8.99 -2.94
CA GLY A 187 -13.54 -8.74 -1.50
C GLY A 187 -12.60 -9.60 -0.68
N GLY A 188 -13.01 -10.85 -0.44
CA GLY A 188 -12.35 -11.77 0.49
C GLY A 188 -10.88 -12.03 0.18
N ALA A 189 -10.57 -12.55 -1.01
CA ALA A 189 -9.19 -12.88 -1.37
C ALA A 189 -8.29 -11.65 -1.38
N GLN A 190 -8.76 -10.51 -1.91
CA GLN A 190 -8.01 -9.25 -1.92
C GLN A 190 -7.78 -8.71 -0.51
N PHE A 191 -8.79 -8.75 0.36
CA PHE A 191 -8.66 -8.33 1.76
C PHE A 191 -7.62 -9.16 2.50
N ILE A 192 -7.65 -10.49 2.32
CA ILE A 192 -6.67 -11.42 2.89
C ILE A 192 -5.27 -11.15 2.32
N ALA A 193 -5.13 -10.91 1.02
CA ALA A 193 -3.85 -10.55 0.41
C ALA A 193 -3.25 -9.28 1.06
N GLY A 194 -4.09 -8.28 1.35
CA GLY A 194 -3.68 -7.11 2.11
C GLY A 194 -3.15 -7.47 3.50
N LEU A 195 -3.87 -8.28 4.28
CA LEU A 195 -3.39 -8.72 5.60
C LEU A 195 -2.04 -9.45 5.53
N LEU A 196 -1.77 -10.19 4.46
CA LEU A 196 -0.48 -10.86 4.24
C LEU A 196 0.65 -9.87 3.88
N GLU A 197 0.35 -8.72 3.27
CA GLU A 197 1.32 -7.66 3.04
C GLU A 197 1.77 -6.96 4.33
N TRP A 198 0.92 -6.94 5.37
CA TRP A 198 1.34 -6.47 6.69
C TRP A 198 2.48 -7.32 7.25
N VAL A 199 2.41 -8.64 7.08
CA VAL A 199 3.46 -9.58 7.49
C VAL A 199 4.77 -9.35 6.71
N ARG A 200 4.68 -8.89 5.46
CA ARG A 200 5.83 -8.55 4.60
C ARG A 200 6.38 -7.14 4.84
N GLY A 201 5.73 -6.32 5.66
CA GLY A 201 6.14 -4.93 5.89
C GLY A 201 5.83 -3.98 4.73
N ASN A 202 5.00 -4.38 3.76
CA ASN A 202 4.63 -3.54 2.63
C ASN A 202 3.39 -2.70 2.97
N THR A 203 3.61 -1.54 3.59
CA THR A 203 2.51 -0.67 4.06
C THR A 203 1.59 -0.21 2.93
N PHE A 204 2.15 0.11 1.75
CA PHE A 204 1.35 0.57 0.63
C PHE A 204 0.38 -0.51 0.15
N ALA A 205 0.88 -1.72 -0.10
CA ALA A 205 0.06 -2.83 -0.57
C ALA A 205 -0.94 -3.31 0.50
N TYR A 206 -0.54 -3.31 1.78
CA TYR A 206 -1.45 -3.58 2.90
C TYR A 206 -2.66 -2.64 2.85
N VAL A 207 -2.43 -1.32 2.81
CA VAL A 207 -3.51 -0.33 2.77
C VAL A 207 -4.33 -0.49 1.50
N ALA A 208 -3.68 -0.60 0.33
CA ALA A 208 -4.38 -0.74 -0.94
C ALA A 208 -5.30 -1.97 -0.99
N PHE A 209 -4.76 -3.17 -0.78
CA PHE A 209 -5.51 -4.40 -0.94
C PHE A 209 -6.56 -4.60 0.15
N THR A 210 -6.26 -4.26 1.42
CA THR A 210 -7.26 -4.34 2.49
C THR A 210 -8.39 -3.34 2.25
N SER A 211 -8.10 -2.11 1.83
CA SER A 211 -9.14 -1.10 1.55
C SER A 211 -9.98 -1.45 0.33
N TYR A 212 -9.39 -1.82 -0.80
CA TYR A 212 -10.17 -2.18 -1.99
C TYR A 212 -10.90 -3.53 -1.82
N GLY A 213 -10.37 -4.45 -1.02
CA GLY A 213 -11.11 -5.64 -0.58
C GLY A 213 -12.34 -5.27 0.24
N ALA A 214 -12.19 -4.34 1.19
CA ALA A 214 -13.32 -3.83 1.95
C ALA A 214 -14.34 -3.07 1.07
N PHE A 215 -13.88 -2.31 0.06
CA PHE A 215 -14.75 -1.66 -0.92
C PHE A 215 -15.68 -2.65 -1.62
N TRP A 216 -15.15 -3.77 -2.11
CA TRP A 216 -15.95 -4.78 -2.79
C TRP A 216 -17.01 -5.39 -1.88
N LEU A 217 -16.62 -5.73 -0.65
CA LEU A 217 -17.56 -6.23 0.36
C LEU A 217 -18.63 -5.19 0.70
N SER A 218 -18.25 -3.92 0.90
CA SER A 218 -19.21 -2.87 1.20
C SER A 218 -20.12 -2.54 0.01
N LEU A 219 -19.63 -2.60 -1.22
CA LEU A 219 -20.44 -2.40 -2.43
C LEU A 219 -21.52 -3.49 -2.54
N VAL A 220 -21.16 -4.75 -2.29
CA VAL A 220 -22.14 -5.85 -2.25
C VAL A 220 -23.14 -5.65 -1.12
N CYS A 221 -22.70 -5.24 0.07
CA CYS A 221 -23.60 -4.91 1.17
C CYS A 221 -24.58 -3.79 0.80
N VAL A 222 -24.14 -2.74 0.08
CA VAL A 222 -25.03 -1.67 -0.40
C VAL A 222 -26.14 -2.21 -1.30
N TRP A 223 -25.86 -3.22 -2.13
CA TRP A 223 -26.88 -3.85 -2.98
C TRP A 223 -27.76 -4.86 -2.24
N MET A 224 -27.23 -5.57 -1.25
CA MET A 224 -27.92 -6.70 -0.60
C MET A 224 -28.59 -6.37 0.74
N LEU A 225 -28.12 -5.37 1.49
CA LEU A 225 -28.69 -5.05 2.81
C LEU A 225 -30.16 -4.59 2.74
N PRO A 226 -30.60 -3.80 1.73
CA PRO A 226 -32.02 -3.47 1.55
C PRO A 226 -32.87 -4.65 1.04
N ASN A 227 -32.43 -5.91 1.27
CA ASN A 227 -33.03 -7.12 0.73
C ASN A 227 -34.54 -7.15 0.98
N THR A 228 -35.28 -6.89 -0.09
CA THR A 228 -36.73 -6.99 -0.20
C THR A 228 -37.26 -8.39 0.16
N ALA A 229 -36.37 -9.37 0.30
CA ALA A 229 -36.67 -10.74 0.75
C ALA A 229 -37.11 -10.82 2.23
N ALA A 230 -36.78 -9.86 3.08
CA ALA A 230 -37.31 -9.75 4.44
C ALA A 230 -38.22 -8.52 4.49
N GLY A 231 -39.53 -8.73 4.30
CA GLY A 231 -40.52 -7.67 4.21
C GLY A 231 -40.26 -6.50 5.16
N THR A 232 -40.06 -5.32 4.60
CA THR A 232 -40.10 -4.02 5.28
C THR A 232 -39.19 -3.88 6.52
N SER A 233 -37.88 -4.14 6.40
CA SER A 233 -36.97 -3.61 7.43
C SER A 233 -36.88 -2.08 7.28
N LYS A 234 -37.71 -1.33 8.02
CA LYS A 234 -37.71 0.15 8.07
C LYS A 234 -36.40 0.76 8.60
N LEU A 235 -35.42 -0.07 9.00
CA LEU A 235 -34.19 0.43 9.60
C LEU A 235 -33.18 0.94 8.58
N VAL A 236 -33.19 0.42 7.35
CA VAL A 236 -32.21 0.77 6.32
C VAL A 236 -32.93 0.96 4.98
N ASP A 237 -33.06 2.21 4.57
CA ASP A 237 -33.59 2.54 3.25
C ASP A 237 -32.62 2.09 2.14
N PRO A 238 -33.13 1.70 0.97
CA PRO A 238 -32.28 1.44 -0.18
C PRO A 238 -31.46 2.69 -0.54
N ALA A 239 -30.19 2.49 -0.88
CA ALA A 239 -29.31 3.60 -1.25
C ALA A 239 -29.82 4.29 -2.51
N SER A 240 -29.95 5.61 -2.48
CA SER A 240 -30.26 6.39 -3.68
C SER A 240 -29.07 6.41 -4.64
N GLU A 241 -29.33 6.50 -5.95
CA GLU A 241 -28.26 6.58 -6.96
C GLU A 241 -27.29 7.72 -6.68
N TYR A 242 -27.81 8.87 -6.23
CA TYR A 242 -27.00 10.02 -5.85
C TYR A 242 -26.05 9.68 -4.69
N PHE A 243 -26.54 9.02 -3.64
CA PHE A 243 -25.71 8.69 -2.47
C PHE A 243 -24.70 7.57 -2.75
N VAL A 244 -25.04 6.62 -3.62
CA VAL A 244 -24.06 5.67 -4.17
C VAL A 244 -22.97 6.41 -4.95
N GLY A 245 -23.34 7.45 -5.70
CA GLY A 245 -22.39 8.34 -6.38
C GLY A 245 -21.44 9.05 -5.40
N VAL A 246 -21.95 9.58 -4.30
CA VAL A 246 -21.12 10.18 -3.22
C VAL A 246 -20.17 9.15 -2.61
N TYR A 247 -20.66 7.94 -2.33
CA TYR A 247 -19.84 6.83 -1.84
C TYR A 247 -18.69 6.50 -2.80
N LEU A 248 -18.95 6.38 -4.10
CA LEU A 248 -17.93 6.11 -5.12
C LEU A 248 -16.96 7.28 -5.29
N PHE A 249 -17.44 8.52 -5.19
CA PHE A 249 -16.61 9.70 -5.27
C PHE A 249 -15.58 9.78 -4.12
N LEU A 250 -15.97 9.41 -2.90
CA LEU A 250 -15.06 9.31 -1.76
C LEU A 250 -13.96 8.24 -1.98
N TRP A 251 -14.32 7.09 -2.58
CA TRP A 251 -13.33 6.10 -3.02
C TRP A 251 -12.40 6.65 -4.11
N GLY A 252 -12.88 7.57 -4.95
CA GLY A 252 -12.06 8.32 -5.91
C GLY A 252 -11.05 9.24 -5.24
N ILE A 253 -11.44 9.95 -4.18
CA ILE A 253 -10.52 10.78 -3.38
C ILE A 253 -9.47 9.91 -2.70
N PHE A 254 -9.87 8.80 -2.07
CA PHE A 254 -8.94 7.82 -1.49
C PHE A 254 -7.93 7.33 -2.53
N SER A 255 -8.42 6.94 -3.71
CA SER A 255 -7.59 6.46 -4.81
C SER A 255 -6.63 7.54 -5.33
N PHE A 256 -7.09 8.79 -5.40
CA PHE A 256 -6.22 9.92 -5.77
C PHE A 256 -5.08 10.13 -4.77
N VAL A 257 -5.33 10.04 -3.47
CA VAL A 257 -4.25 10.10 -2.45
C VAL A 257 -3.28 8.94 -2.63
N MET A 258 -3.79 7.72 -2.86
CA MET A 258 -2.95 6.55 -3.12
C MET A 258 -2.14 6.67 -4.42
N LEU A 259 -2.70 7.29 -5.47
CA LEU A 259 -2.00 7.58 -6.72
C LEU A 259 -0.79 8.51 -6.50
N LEU A 260 -0.88 9.49 -5.58
CA LEU A 260 0.27 10.32 -5.25
C LEU A 260 1.43 9.51 -4.64
N CYS A 261 1.11 8.42 -3.93
CA CYS A 261 2.13 7.52 -3.37
C CYS A 261 2.84 6.68 -4.46
N THR A 262 2.24 6.47 -5.64
CA THR A 262 2.80 5.61 -6.70
C THR A 262 3.75 6.32 -7.66
N ILE A 263 3.89 7.65 -7.57
CA ILE A 263 4.71 8.47 -8.49
C ILE A 263 6.18 8.00 -8.57
N ARG A 264 6.72 7.45 -7.48
CA ARG A 264 8.10 6.96 -7.41
C ARG A 264 8.24 5.43 -7.55
N MET A 265 7.14 4.72 -7.82
CA MET A 265 7.09 3.26 -7.96
C MET A 265 7.29 2.85 -9.44
N ASN A 266 6.82 1.65 -9.82
CA ASN A 266 6.83 1.22 -11.21
C ASN A 266 5.67 1.86 -12.01
N LEU A 267 5.85 1.96 -13.33
CA LEU A 267 4.87 2.55 -14.25
C LEU A 267 3.55 1.77 -14.24
N ALA A 268 3.59 0.45 -14.10
CA ALA A 268 2.40 -0.39 -14.11
C ALA A 268 1.48 -0.11 -12.92
N ILE A 269 2.00 -0.04 -11.70
CA ILE A 269 1.26 0.36 -10.48
C ILE A 269 0.74 1.79 -10.65
N PHE A 270 1.57 2.71 -11.15
CA PHE A 270 1.13 4.08 -11.40
C PHE A 270 -0.08 4.13 -12.34
N LEU A 271 -0.04 3.40 -13.46
CA LEU A 271 -1.14 3.35 -14.42
C LEU A 271 -2.40 2.73 -13.82
N VAL A 272 -2.28 1.64 -13.06
CA VAL A 272 -3.43 1.02 -12.35
C VAL A 272 -4.08 2.03 -11.40
N PHE A 273 -3.27 2.75 -10.60
CA PHE A 273 -3.80 3.75 -9.67
C PHE A 273 -4.34 5.00 -10.39
N LEU A 274 -3.78 5.36 -11.55
CA LEU A 274 -4.29 6.46 -12.34
C LEU A 274 -5.68 6.13 -12.89
N THR A 275 -5.83 4.94 -13.48
CA THR A 275 -7.11 4.48 -14.02
C THR A 275 -8.12 4.24 -12.90
N VAL A 276 -7.78 3.60 -11.78
CA VAL A 276 -8.76 3.41 -10.69
C VAL A 276 -9.24 4.74 -10.08
N THR A 277 -8.38 5.76 -10.02
CA THR A 277 -8.80 7.11 -9.63
C THR A 277 -9.80 7.69 -10.63
N LEU A 278 -9.51 7.60 -11.93
CA LEU A 278 -10.42 8.07 -12.97
C LEU A 278 -11.74 7.29 -12.94
N LEU A 279 -11.69 5.97 -12.79
CA LEU A 279 -12.85 5.08 -12.66
C LEU A 279 -13.79 5.56 -11.57
N PHE A 280 -13.30 5.68 -10.33
CA PHE A 280 -14.15 6.05 -9.20
C PHE A 280 -14.70 7.46 -9.32
N LEU A 281 -13.90 8.41 -9.81
CA LEU A 281 -14.37 9.77 -10.04
C LEU A 281 -15.44 9.81 -11.15
N MET A 282 -15.24 9.06 -12.24
CA MET A 282 -16.21 8.98 -13.33
C MET A 282 -17.50 8.30 -12.88
N LEU A 283 -17.43 7.17 -12.18
CA LEU A 283 -18.60 6.49 -11.62
C LEU A 283 -19.34 7.39 -10.63
N GLY A 284 -18.63 7.98 -9.68
CA GLY A 284 -19.22 8.87 -8.67
C GLY A 284 -19.92 10.08 -9.29
N CYS A 285 -19.22 10.82 -10.16
CA CYS A 285 -19.78 11.98 -10.85
C CYS A 285 -20.94 11.61 -11.77
N SER A 286 -20.86 10.49 -12.49
CA SER A 286 -21.93 10.06 -13.40
C SER A 286 -23.18 9.62 -12.66
N SER A 287 -23.05 8.93 -11.51
CA SER A 287 -24.17 8.56 -10.66
C SER A 287 -24.82 9.78 -9.99
N MET A 288 -24.03 10.74 -9.50
CA MET A 288 -24.57 11.98 -8.94
C MET A 288 -25.28 12.85 -9.98
N ALA A 289 -24.81 12.84 -11.23
CA ALA A 289 -25.42 13.57 -12.35
C ALA A 289 -26.51 12.78 -13.09
N SER A 290 -26.84 11.55 -12.65
CA SER A 290 -27.74 10.62 -13.34
C SER A 290 -27.44 10.47 -14.85
N SER A 291 -26.15 10.48 -15.22
CA SER A 291 -25.69 10.45 -16.61
C SER A 291 -25.40 9.03 -17.08
N ALA A 292 -26.32 8.46 -17.86
CA ALA A 292 -26.12 7.15 -18.48
C ALA A 292 -24.92 7.11 -19.44
N VAL A 293 -24.64 8.21 -20.14
CA VAL A 293 -23.47 8.32 -21.04
C VAL A 293 -22.18 8.31 -20.24
N GLY A 294 -22.14 9.04 -19.12
CA GLY A 294 -20.99 9.05 -18.22
C GLY A 294 -20.71 7.68 -17.60
N LEU A 295 -21.76 6.96 -17.20
CA LEU A 295 -21.63 5.61 -16.64
C LEU A 295 -21.10 4.60 -17.66
N ARG A 296 -21.54 4.67 -18.92
CA ARG A 296 -20.99 3.84 -20.00
C ARG A 296 -19.52 4.14 -20.27
N ALA A 297 -19.15 5.43 -20.29
CA ALA A 297 -17.75 5.83 -20.46
C ALA A 297 -16.88 5.31 -19.31
N ALA A 298 -17.38 5.38 -18.07
CA ALA A 298 -16.73 4.81 -16.89
C ALA A 298 -16.58 3.28 -17.01
N GLY A 299 -17.57 2.59 -17.59
CA GLY A 299 -17.48 1.15 -17.89
C GLY A 299 -16.32 0.80 -18.82
N TYR A 300 -16.13 1.52 -19.92
CA TYR A 300 -14.98 1.27 -20.79
C TYR A 300 -13.64 1.54 -20.10
N GLU A 301 -13.56 2.63 -19.35
CA GLU A 301 -12.38 2.98 -18.56
C GLU A 301 -12.07 1.88 -17.51
N GLY A 302 -13.10 1.36 -16.83
CA GLY A 302 -12.92 0.34 -15.81
C GLY A 302 -12.47 -1.02 -16.38
N ILE A 303 -12.84 -1.35 -17.62
CA ILE A 303 -12.29 -2.53 -18.32
C ILE A 303 -10.78 -2.37 -18.55
N ILE A 304 -10.34 -1.16 -18.93
CA ILE A 304 -8.92 -0.82 -19.08
C ILE A 304 -8.21 -0.92 -17.73
N CYS A 305 -8.79 -0.32 -16.68
CA CYS A 305 -8.27 -0.37 -15.32
C CYS A 305 -8.07 -1.82 -14.84
N GLY A 306 -9.09 -2.66 -14.97
CA GLY A 306 -9.02 -4.05 -14.56
C GLY A 306 -7.99 -4.85 -15.36
N SER A 307 -7.86 -4.57 -16.66
CA SER A 307 -6.89 -5.22 -17.54
C SER A 307 -5.44 -4.82 -17.21
N LEU A 308 -5.19 -3.57 -16.83
CA LEU A 308 -3.88 -3.12 -16.33
C LEU A 308 -3.50 -3.83 -15.02
N ALA A 309 -4.47 -4.02 -14.12
CA ALA A 309 -4.24 -4.76 -12.88
C ALA A 309 -3.93 -6.24 -13.14
N LEU A 310 -4.64 -6.88 -14.08
CA LEU A 310 -4.33 -8.24 -14.51
C LEU A 310 -2.93 -8.33 -15.14
N TYR A 311 -2.56 -7.38 -15.99
CA TYR A 311 -1.21 -7.30 -16.55
C TYR A 311 -0.16 -7.26 -15.44
N LEU A 312 -0.33 -6.38 -14.44
CA LEU A 312 0.60 -6.28 -13.32
C LEU A 312 0.64 -7.58 -12.51
N ALA A 313 -0.50 -8.21 -12.23
CA ALA A 313 -0.56 -9.47 -11.50
C ALA A 313 0.20 -10.59 -12.24
N PHE A 314 -0.06 -10.74 -13.54
CA PHE A 314 0.66 -11.73 -14.35
C PHE A 314 2.13 -11.37 -14.51
N ALA A 315 2.49 -10.09 -14.60
CA ALA A 315 3.89 -9.69 -14.66
C ALA A 315 4.63 -10.08 -13.39
N GLU A 316 4.05 -9.88 -12.20
CA GLU A 316 4.64 -10.32 -10.94
C GLU A 316 4.79 -11.85 -10.89
N ILE A 317 3.74 -12.60 -11.26
CA ILE A 317 3.79 -14.08 -11.26
C ILE A 317 4.84 -14.59 -12.26
N LEU A 318 4.80 -14.15 -13.51
CA LEU A 318 5.72 -14.62 -14.56
C LEU A 318 7.16 -14.19 -14.27
N ASN A 319 7.38 -13.00 -13.73
CA ASN A 319 8.73 -12.57 -13.39
C ASN A 319 9.30 -13.37 -12.20
N GLU A 320 8.48 -13.70 -11.21
CA GLU A 320 8.90 -14.54 -10.06
C GLU A 320 9.10 -16.01 -10.46
N MET A 321 8.22 -16.57 -11.29
CA MET A 321 8.29 -17.99 -11.71
C MET A 321 9.47 -18.30 -12.64
N TRP A 322 9.89 -17.35 -13.49
CA TRP A 322 11.04 -17.52 -14.37
C TRP A 322 12.33 -16.90 -13.83
N ASP A 323 12.28 -16.26 -12.65
CA ASP A 323 13.41 -15.56 -12.02
C ASP A 323 14.12 -14.56 -12.97
N ARG A 324 13.32 -13.93 -13.84
CA ARG A 324 13.77 -12.91 -14.82
C ARG A 324 12.59 -12.08 -15.29
N THR A 325 12.85 -10.88 -15.78
CA THR A 325 11.81 -10.02 -16.36
C THR A 325 11.30 -10.57 -17.70
N ILE A 326 10.16 -11.27 -17.69
CA ILE A 326 9.39 -11.70 -18.87
C ILE A 326 8.45 -10.59 -19.32
N LEU A 327 7.68 -10.03 -18.38
CA LEU A 327 6.79 -8.90 -18.63
C LEU A 327 7.37 -7.62 -18.03
N PRO A 328 7.52 -6.55 -18.82
CA PRO A 328 8.17 -5.34 -18.36
C PRO A 328 7.31 -4.57 -17.37
N VAL A 329 7.84 -4.36 -16.17
CA VAL A 329 7.34 -3.41 -15.16
C VAL A 329 8.35 -2.28 -15.01
N ILE A 330 8.34 -1.35 -15.97
CA ILE A 330 9.36 -0.30 -16.08
C ILE A 330 9.31 0.62 -14.85
N PRO A 331 10.43 0.85 -14.13
CA PRO A 331 10.48 1.83 -13.05
C PRO A 331 10.18 3.26 -13.55
N MET A 332 9.41 4.04 -12.78
CA MET A 332 9.08 5.43 -13.17
C MET A 332 10.34 6.31 -13.33
N THR A 333 11.42 5.99 -12.63
CA THR A 333 12.71 6.68 -12.76
C THR A 333 13.29 6.58 -14.18
N GLN A 334 13.16 5.43 -14.83
CA GLN A 334 13.57 5.23 -16.23
C GLN A 334 12.70 6.03 -17.19
N VAL A 335 11.38 6.04 -16.96
CA VAL A 335 10.42 6.81 -17.77
C VAL A 335 10.70 8.32 -17.66
N LEU A 336 10.90 8.81 -16.44
CA LEU A 336 11.26 10.22 -16.19
C LEU A 336 12.62 10.56 -16.81
N GLY A 337 13.58 9.64 -16.79
CA GLY A 337 14.86 9.75 -17.48
C GLY A 337 14.69 9.91 -18.99
N TRP A 338 13.83 9.10 -19.62
CA TRP A 338 13.52 9.21 -21.05
C TRP A 338 12.83 10.52 -21.40
N ILE A 339 11.88 10.97 -20.59
CA ILE A 339 11.22 12.28 -20.76
C ILE A 339 12.25 13.42 -20.64
N GLY A 340 13.17 13.33 -19.68
CA GLY A 340 14.27 14.28 -19.50
C GLY A 340 15.21 14.30 -20.70
N ALA A 341 15.63 13.13 -21.19
CA ALA A 341 16.48 12.98 -22.37
C ALA A 341 15.80 13.51 -23.65
N LEU A 342 14.50 13.26 -23.83
CA LEU A 342 13.71 13.79 -24.96
C LEU A 342 13.62 15.32 -24.94
N LYS A 343 13.46 15.93 -23.74
CA LYS A 343 13.51 17.39 -23.59
C LYS A 343 14.90 17.93 -23.91
N GLY A 344 15.96 17.29 -23.42
CA GLY A 344 17.35 17.67 -23.71
C GLY A 344 17.70 17.56 -25.20
N TYR A 345 17.26 16.50 -25.87
CA TYR A 345 17.42 16.30 -27.31
C TYR A 345 16.71 17.39 -28.11
N LYS A 346 15.44 17.68 -27.79
CA LYS A 346 14.67 18.76 -28.44
C LYS A 346 15.31 20.14 -28.23
N ALA A 347 15.78 20.43 -27.02
CA ALA A 347 16.47 21.69 -26.73
C ALA A 347 17.77 21.84 -27.53
N THR A 348 18.56 20.76 -27.64
CA THR A 348 19.80 20.74 -28.44
C THR A 348 19.51 20.91 -29.93
N GLN A 349 18.44 20.31 -30.46
CA GLN A 349 18.02 20.49 -31.85
C GLN A 349 17.50 21.90 -32.14
N LEU A 350 16.77 22.50 -31.20
CA LEU A 350 16.35 23.91 -31.26
C LEU A 350 17.56 24.86 -31.24
N ASP A 351 18.57 24.61 -30.39
CA ASP A 351 19.80 25.40 -30.37
C ASP A 351 20.59 25.25 -31.69
N LYS A 352 20.74 24.03 -32.21
CA LYS A 352 21.37 23.78 -33.52
C LYS A 352 20.63 24.50 -34.66
N ARG A 353 19.30 24.47 -34.66
CA ARG A 353 18.47 25.19 -35.64
C ARG A 353 18.64 26.70 -35.53
N ASN A 354 18.65 27.25 -34.31
CA ASN A 354 18.85 28.69 -34.07
C ASN A 354 20.27 29.17 -34.40
N ARG A 355 21.30 28.34 -34.20
CA ARG A 355 22.67 28.65 -34.66
C ARG A 355 22.79 28.61 -36.18
N SER A 356 22.14 27.65 -36.84
CA SER A 356 22.08 27.59 -38.30
C SER A 356 21.42 28.83 -38.90
N THR A 357 20.27 29.27 -38.35
CA THR A 357 19.59 30.49 -38.82
C THR A 357 20.40 31.77 -38.56
N ARG A 358 21.12 31.87 -37.42
CA ARG A 358 22.04 32.99 -37.15
C ARG A 358 23.26 33.03 -38.07
N ASN A 359 23.82 31.87 -38.43
CA ASN A 359 24.95 31.81 -39.35
C ASN A 359 24.54 32.23 -40.78
N VAL A 360 23.33 31.84 -41.20
CA VAL A 360 22.76 32.29 -42.49
C VAL A 360 22.49 33.79 -42.50
N SER A 361 22.00 34.38 -41.40
CA SER A 361 21.76 35.83 -41.34
C SER A 361 23.05 36.66 -41.26
N GLN A 362 24.10 36.17 -40.59
CA GLN A 362 25.41 36.85 -40.58
C GLN A 362 26.13 36.80 -41.92
N GLN A 363 26.02 35.70 -42.67
CA GLN A 363 26.56 35.63 -44.03
C GLN A 363 25.84 36.58 -44.99
N SER A 364 24.50 36.69 -44.87
CA SER A 364 23.71 37.67 -45.64
C SER A 364 24.07 39.12 -45.30
N GLY A 365 24.29 39.44 -44.00
CA GLY A 365 24.65 40.79 -43.56
C GLY A 365 26.06 41.25 -43.93
N ARG A 366 27.03 40.35 -44.10
CA ARG A 366 28.38 40.70 -44.58
C ARG A 366 28.46 40.95 -46.08
N GLY A 367 27.53 40.42 -46.87
CA GLY A 367 27.44 40.68 -48.31
C GLY A 367 27.00 42.09 -48.68
N VAL A 368 26.34 42.81 -47.77
CA VAL A 368 25.76 44.15 -48.02
C VAL A 368 26.69 45.30 -47.58
N ARG A 369 27.84 45.00 -46.96
CA ARG A 369 28.80 46.04 -46.49
C ARG A 369 30.11 46.08 -47.29
N ARG A 370 30.08 45.76 -48.59
CA ARG A 370 31.20 46.04 -49.51
C ARG A 370 30.80 47.01 -50.59
#